data_AF-A0A840A646-F1
#
_entry.id   AF-A0A840A646-F1
#
_cell.length_a   1.000
_cell.length_b   1.000
_cell.length_c   1.000
_cell.angle_alpha   90.00
_cell.angle_beta   90.00
_cell.angle_gamma   90.00
#
_symmetry.space_group_name_H-M   'P 1'
#
loop_
_entity.id
_entity.type
_entity.pdbx_description
1 polymer ?
#
loop_
_entity_poly.entity_id
_entity_poly.type
_entity_poly.pdbx_seq_one_letter_code
_entity_poly.pdbx_strand_id
1 'polypeptide(L)' 'MASPCIDVCRFDEATGWCLGCGMAKPEKKRWKKDRDARPAVRDALPARLAALERAGHRTGKAAKRKKG' A
#
# COMPACT_ATOMS: atom_id res chain seq x y z
N MET A 1 6.97 -16.16 -0.94
CA MET A 1 7.03 -14.83 -0.28
C MET A 1 5.79 -14.04 -0.68
N ALA A 2 4.81 -13.92 0.22
CA ALA A 2 3.52 -13.31 -0.10
C ALA A 2 3.66 -11.79 -0.29
N SER A 3 3.01 -11.26 -1.32
CA SER A 3 2.89 -9.82 -1.51
C SER A 3 2.03 -9.24 -0.37
N PRO A 4 2.38 -8.11 0.25
CA PRO A 4 1.57 -7.47 1.29
C PRO A 4 0.24 -6.87 0.75
N CYS A 5 -0.14 -7.24 -0.47
CA CYS A 5 -1.37 -6.80 -1.11
C CYS A 5 -2.56 -7.59 -0.56
N ILE A 6 -3.56 -6.87 -0.06
CA ILE A 6 -4.79 -7.42 0.53
C ILE A 6 -5.97 -7.41 -0.45
N ASP A 7 -5.69 -7.50 -1.75
CA ASP A 7 -6.68 -7.30 -2.84
C ASP A 7 -7.40 -5.94 -2.83
N VAL A 8 -6.79 -4.95 -2.18
CA VAL A 8 -7.22 -3.55 -2.23
C VAL A 8 -6.20 -2.76 -3.05
N CYS A 9 -6.66 -2.18 -4.15
CA CYS A 9 -5.84 -1.40 -5.07
C CYS A 9 -6.41 0.02 -5.23
N ARG A 10 -6.46 0.75 -4.12
CA ARG A 10 -6.91 2.14 -4.09
C ARG A 10 -5.74 3.01 -3.72
N PHE A 11 -5.46 4.05 -4.48
CA PHE A 11 -4.35 4.95 -4.21
C PHE A 11 -4.89 6.29 -3.76
N ASP A 12 -4.17 6.92 -2.85
CA ASP A 12 -4.35 8.32 -2.56
C ASP A 12 -3.75 9.18 -3.68
N GLU A 13 -4.43 10.26 -4.04
CA GLU A 13 -4.01 11.17 -5.12
C GLU A 13 -2.96 12.17 -4.63
N ALA A 14 -2.92 12.49 -3.33
CA ALA A 14 -1.93 13.41 -2.77
C ALA A 14 -0.54 12.76 -2.65
N THR A 15 -0.48 11.54 -2.12
CA THR A 15 0.78 10.81 -1.84
C THR A 15 1.14 9.77 -2.90
N GLY A 16 0.16 9.30 -3.68
CA GLY A 16 0.36 8.21 -4.63
C GLY A 16 0.52 6.83 -3.98
N TRP A 17 0.24 6.70 -2.67
CA TRP A 17 0.34 5.45 -1.92
C TRP A 17 -0.95 4.65 -1.93
N CYS A 18 -0.83 3.33 -1.96
CA CYS A 18 -1.98 2.43 -1.89
C CYS A 18 -2.59 2.46 -0.48
N LEU A 19 -3.84 2.84 -0.35
CA LEU A 19 -4.60 2.77 0.90
C LEU A 19 -4.68 1.33 1.44
N GLY A 20 -4.64 0.32 0.56
CA GLY A 20 -4.71 -1.08 0.98
C GLY A 20 -3.42 -1.61 1.60
N CYS A 21 -2.28 -1.36 0.93
CA CYS A 21 -1.01 -2.00 1.29
C CYS A 21 0.14 -1.01 1.53
N GLY A 22 -0.06 0.29 1.35
CA GLY A 22 0.97 1.34 1.51
C GLY A 22 1.99 1.44 0.37
N MET A 23 1.97 0.52 -0.61
CA MET A 23 2.91 0.58 -1.75
C MET A 23 2.53 1.70 -2.72
N ALA A 24 3.51 2.42 -3.26
CA ALA A 24 3.28 3.34 -4.36
C ALA A 24 3.08 2.57 -5.68
N LYS A 25 2.45 3.22 -6.66
CA LYS A 25 2.30 2.71 -8.04
C LYS A 25 3.61 2.15 -8.64
N PRO A 26 4.76 2.87 -8.62
CA PRO A 26 5.99 2.36 -9.23
C PRO A 26 6.54 1.11 -8.52
N GLU A 27 6.47 1.05 -7.19
CA GLU A 27 6.88 -0.12 -6.40
C GLU A 27 5.99 -1.32 -6.73
N LYS A 28 4.68 -1.13 -6.84
CA LYS A 28 3.75 -2.21 -7.20
C LYS A 28 4.02 -2.75 -8.61
N LYS A 29 4.36 -1.87 -9.57
CA LYS A 29 4.73 -2.26 -10.96
C LYS A 29 6.05 -3.05 -10.99
N ARG A 30 7.02 -2.66 -10.14
CA ARG A 30 8.34 -3.30 -10.06
C ARG A 30 8.40 -4.50 -9.12
N TRP A 31 7.46 -4.70 -8.20
CA TRP A 31 7.47 -5.74 -7.14
C TRP A 31 7.81 -7.16 -7.62
N LYS A 32 7.35 -7.55 -8.82
CA LYS A 32 7.68 -8.85 -9.42
C LYS A 32 9.16 -8.96 -9.82
N LYS A 33 9.77 -7.86 -10.28
CA LYS A 33 11.17 -7.77 -10.76
C LYS A 33 12.14 -7.39 -9.64
N ASP A 34 11.76 -6.43 -8.79
CA ASP A 34 12.51 -5.96 -7.64
C ASP A 34 12.28 -6.88 -6.44
N ARG A 35 13.10 -7.93 -6.34
CA ARG A 35 13.13 -8.82 -5.15
C ARG A 35 13.91 -8.22 -4.00
N ASP A 36 14.94 -7.46 -4.31
CA ASP A 36 15.87 -6.86 -3.35
C ASP A 36 15.24 -5.68 -2.59
N ALA A 37 14.46 -4.85 -3.29
CA ALA A 37 13.73 -3.75 -2.65
C ALA A 37 12.56 -4.19 -1.76
N ARG A 38 12.15 -5.46 -1.80
CA ARG A 38 10.96 -5.96 -1.04
C ARG A 38 11.02 -5.69 0.47
N PRO A 39 12.10 -6.02 1.18
CA PRO A 39 12.25 -5.70 2.60
C PRO A 39 12.15 -4.19 2.87
N ALA A 40 12.86 -3.35 2.12
CA ALA A 40 12.82 -1.90 2.30
C ALA A 40 11.41 -1.32 2.07
N VAL A 41 10.73 -1.77 1.01
CA VAL A 41 9.34 -1.38 0.75
C VAL A 41 8.44 -1.80 1.90
N ARG A 42 8.59 -3.04 2.41
CA ARG A 42 7.79 -3.59 3.53
C ARG A 42 7.96 -2.81 4.82
N ASP A 43 9.18 -2.41 5.13
CA ASP A 43 9.51 -1.60 6.31
C ASP A 43 8.84 -0.22 6.23
N ALA A 44 8.79 0.38 5.04
CA ALA A 44 8.15 1.66 4.81
C ALA A 44 6.60 1.60 4.84
N LEU A 45 5.96 0.44 4.61
CA LEU A 45 4.49 0.32 4.53
C LEU A 45 3.76 0.81 5.79
N PRO A 46 4.10 0.37 7.02
CA PRO A 46 3.41 0.82 8.22
C PRO A 46 3.49 2.34 8.40
N ALA A 47 4.65 2.97 8.13
CA ALA A 47 4.79 4.42 8.19
C ALA A 47 3.89 5.14 7.17
N ARG A 48 3.80 4.61 5.94
CA ARG A 48 2.93 5.15 4.88
C ARG A 48 1.46 4.99 5.21
N LEU A 49 1.05 3.85 5.76
CA LEU A 49 -0.32 3.61 6.22
C LEU A 49 -0.68 4.59 7.35
N ALA A 50 0.20 4.78 8.34
CA ALA A 50 -0.01 5.75 9.42
C ALA A 50 -0.09 7.19 8.89
N ALA A 51 0.69 7.56 7.87
CA ALA A 51 0.59 8.87 7.23
C ALA A 51 -0.75 9.06 6.50
N LEU A 52 -1.22 8.03 5.78
CA LEU A 52 -2.53 8.03 5.12
C LEU A 52 -3.68 8.11 6.13
N GLU A 53 -3.59 7.41 7.26
CA GLU A 53 -4.58 7.51 8.35
C GLU A 53 -4.61 8.91 8.95
N ARG A 54 -3.44 9.53 9.17
CA ARG A 54 -3.35 10.93 9.62
C ARG A 54 -3.93 11.92 8.61
N ALA A 55 -3.84 11.61 7.32
CA ALA A 55 -4.48 12.38 6.26
C ALA A 55 -6.02 12.11 6.15
N GLY A 56 -6.57 11.23 7.00
CA GLY A 56 -8.00 10.93 7.05
C GLY A 56 -8.45 9.79 6.12
N HIS A 57 -7.51 9.08 5.49
CA HIS A 57 -7.84 7.92 4.66
C HIS A 57 -8.00 6.65 5.52
N ARG A 58 -8.94 5.79 5.13
CA ARG A 58 -9.03 4.43 5.69
C ARG A 58 -7.97 3.55 5.04
N THR A 59 -7.12 2.92 5.84
CA THR A 59 -6.00 2.11 5.34
C THR A 59 -6.11 0.63 5.71
N GLY A 60 -5.28 -0.23 5.09
CA GLY A 60 -5.23 -1.66 5.42
C GLY A 60 -6.55 -2.37 5.19
N LYS A 61 -6.95 -3.26 6.10
CA LYS A 61 -8.24 -3.97 6.01
C LYS A 61 -9.44 -3.01 6.03
N ALA A 62 -9.32 -1.85 6.69
CA ALA A 62 -10.38 -0.85 6.72
C ALA A 62 -10.58 -0.14 5.37
N ALA A 63 -9.58 -0.17 4.47
CA ALA A 63 -9.70 0.32 3.10
C ALA A 63 -10.57 -0.60 2.21
N LYS A 64 -10.80 -1.86 2.62
CA LYS A 64 -11.64 -2.81 1.89
C LYS A 64 -13.10 -2.41 2.04
N ARG A 65 -13.62 -1.55 1.14
CA ARG A 65 -15.07 -1.38 1.01
C ARG A 65 -15.68 -2.71 0.58
N LYS A 66 -16.68 -3.19 1.32
CA LYS A 66 -17.52 -4.32 0.93
C LYS A 66 -18.10 -3.98 -0.44
N LYS A 67 -17.70 -4.72 -1.48
CA LYS A 67 -18.37 -4.67 -2.79
C LYS A 67 -19.77 -5.25 -2.52
N GLY A 68 -20.77 -4.38 -2.48
CA GLY A 68 -22.17 -4.76 -2.54
C GLY A 68 -22.48 -5.29 -3.92
#